data_AF-A0A821D3D6-F1
#
_entry.id   AF-A0A821D3D6-F1
#
_cell.length_a   1.000
_cell.length_b   1.000
_cell.length_c   1.000
_cell.angle_alpha   90.00
_cell.angle_beta   90.00
_cell.angle_gamma   90.00
#
_symmetry.space_group_name_H-M   'P 1'
#
loop_
_entity.id
_entity.type
_entity.pdbx_description
1 polymer ?
#
loop_
_entity_poly.entity_id
_entity_poly.type
_entity_poly.pdbx_seq_one_letter_code
_entity_poly.pdbx_strand_id
1 'polypeptide(L)'
;MASSKNLDSLLTNPLLSDQSYNEQHDEVLSSLTTIVTIPNSTLPMSIISSIKNKDEPNKLSIENRRLTSTNLMADVSRRLRLRKITHDRLCKINNIMCFLGLFGVLLMIIENEINFMNVYEKDIISWIIKLIITITTVILVCLVFYYHRLDLYLYFINNEIDNWSIDLTNKKIFPILFEVFICFIHPVPRFFSLNWSLRHDNSTIFDSSKTTSMSPSHIDIDVVLSLLMFARFYLVCRFILFHSSLFRDVSFQSLGYLNEVSMNFFFLIKIYLEQWPTRCLLLFCGFLFCIGSWSLRVCSYTKTAKPLSILDSMWLFIVTFTTIGYGDLIPSTYCGRSVAAIIGLTGVLSTALLISVLAEKLQLTRSEKYVHNFVSNMELAKERNNQTANVIKFAIKLWYLKQTHRSTSTEYIKTERKLIRSIRFSRKLKQEQGKLIDNCIGLQEIITIQRETNSKIEENAEQLIIMKLQVDKIDENFVNINHTMISIQKTLNLLLIGMSQEKKNF
;
A
#
# COMPACT_ATOMS: atom_id res chain seq x y z
N MET A 1 -1.52 39.92 -18.61
CA MET A 1 -1.71 40.72 -19.85
C MET A 1 -0.71 40.18 -20.86
N ALA A 2 -1.03 39.56 -21.98
CA ALA A 2 -2.29 39.29 -22.66
C ALA A 2 -2.10 37.96 -23.42
N SER A 3 -2.85 36.92 -23.08
CA SER A 3 -3.07 35.71 -23.91
C SER A 3 -4.04 34.76 -23.20
N SER A 4 -5.23 35.25 -22.83
CA SER A 4 -6.25 34.44 -22.14
C SER A 4 -7.67 34.69 -22.67
N LYS A 5 -7.82 34.98 -23.97
CA LYS A 5 -9.13 35.30 -24.56
C LYS A 5 -9.57 34.46 -25.77
N ASN A 6 -8.84 33.40 -26.13
CA ASN A 6 -9.20 32.57 -27.30
C ASN A 6 -9.57 31.11 -27.00
N LEU A 7 -9.70 30.69 -25.73
CA LEU A 7 -10.02 29.30 -25.41
C LEU A 7 -11.52 28.99 -25.18
N ASP A 8 -12.37 30.01 -25.04
CA ASP A 8 -13.77 29.83 -24.62
C ASP A 8 -14.78 29.81 -25.78
N SER A 9 -14.34 29.77 -27.05
CA SER A 9 -15.24 29.81 -28.22
C SER A 9 -15.34 28.51 -29.02
N LEU A 10 -14.73 27.41 -28.56
CA LEU A 10 -14.69 26.12 -29.28
C LEU A 10 -15.51 24.99 -28.65
N LEU A 11 -16.28 25.26 -27.57
CA LEU A 11 -17.03 24.25 -26.80
C LEU A 11 -18.55 24.28 -27.02
N THR A 12 -19.01 24.66 -28.21
CA THR A 12 -20.41 24.51 -28.59
C THR A 12 -20.53 23.94 -30.00
N ASN A 13 -20.47 22.62 -30.13
CA ASN A 13 -21.18 21.83 -31.16
C ASN A 13 -20.96 20.32 -30.91
N PRO A 14 -21.99 19.52 -30.57
CA PRO A 14 -21.83 18.14 -30.14
C PRO A 14 -22.07 17.14 -31.29
N LEU A 15 -21.32 17.24 -32.40
CA LEU A 15 -21.52 16.33 -33.55
C LEU A 15 -20.24 15.94 -34.33
N LEU A 16 -19.04 16.11 -33.78
CA LEU A 16 -17.78 15.80 -34.50
C LEU A 16 -16.75 14.97 -33.70
N SER A 17 -17.13 14.36 -32.58
CA SER A 17 -16.20 13.59 -31.72
C SER A 17 -15.89 12.15 -32.18
N ASP A 18 -16.54 11.64 -33.24
CA ASP A 18 -16.40 10.23 -33.64
C ASP A 18 -15.32 9.98 -34.71
N GLN A 19 -14.72 11.02 -35.31
CA GLN A 19 -13.65 10.84 -36.31
C GLN A 19 -12.24 11.01 -35.75
N SER A 20 -12.04 11.78 -34.67
CA SER A 20 -10.70 11.93 -34.05
C SER A 20 -10.36 10.82 -33.05
N TYR A 21 -11.32 9.98 -32.67
CA TYR A 21 -11.12 8.87 -31.72
C TYR A 21 -10.62 7.58 -32.39
N ASN A 22 -10.79 7.45 -33.71
CA ASN A 22 -10.32 6.28 -34.46
C ASN A 22 -8.86 6.38 -34.89
N GLU A 23 -8.32 7.58 -35.14
CA GLU A 23 -6.89 7.72 -35.52
C GLU A 23 -5.93 7.53 -34.33
N GLN A 24 -6.34 7.87 -33.10
CA GLN A 24 -5.53 7.61 -31.90
C GLN A 24 -5.60 6.16 -31.41
N HIS A 25 -6.63 5.40 -31.75
CA HIS A 25 -6.75 3.99 -31.38
C HIS A 25 -5.87 3.08 -32.25
N ASP A 26 -5.62 3.46 -33.51
CA ASP A 26 -4.73 2.74 -34.41
C ASP A 26 -3.23 2.95 -34.07
N GLU A 27 -2.88 4.12 -33.51
CA GLU A 27 -1.51 4.40 -33.02
C GLU A 27 -1.18 3.67 -31.70
N VAL A 28 -2.20 3.43 -30.86
CA VAL A 28 -2.07 2.64 -29.62
C VAL A 28 -2.07 1.13 -29.92
N LEU A 29 -2.80 0.66 -30.94
CA LEU A 29 -2.72 -0.73 -31.38
C LEU A 29 -1.37 -1.05 -32.03
N SER A 30 -0.78 -0.12 -32.81
CA SER A 30 0.55 -0.33 -33.40
C SER A 30 1.64 -0.44 -32.33
N SER A 31 1.58 0.39 -31.28
CA SER A 31 2.51 0.34 -30.15
C SER A 31 2.32 -0.88 -29.25
N LEU A 32 1.09 -1.40 -29.08
CA LEU A 32 0.85 -2.65 -28.34
C LEU A 32 1.23 -3.92 -29.14
N THR A 33 1.15 -3.90 -30.47
CA THR A 33 1.67 -5.00 -31.30
C THR A 33 3.20 -5.06 -31.34
N THR A 34 3.88 -3.99 -30.94
CA THR A 34 5.35 -3.91 -30.94
C THR A 34 5.98 -4.48 -29.65
N ILE A 35 5.19 -4.73 -28.60
CA ILE A 35 5.70 -5.17 -27.27
C ILE A 35 5.59 -6.70 -27.06
N VAL A 36 4.95 -7.45 -27.97
CA VAL A 36 4.89 -8.91 -27.94
C VAL A 36 5.55 -9.50 -29.18
N THR A 37 6.84 -9.23 -29.36
CA THR A 37 7.71 -10.02 -30.25
C THR A 37 8.65 -10.86 -29.39
N ILE A 38 8.15 -12.03 -28.98
CA ILE A 38 8.98 -13.14 -28.50
C ILE A 38 9.87 -13.56 -29.67
N PRO A 39 11.19 -13.77 -29.48
CA PRO A 39 12.05 -14.21 -30.57
C PRO A 39 11.61 -15.60 -31.02
N ASN A 40 11.24 -15.71 -32.30
CA ASN A 40 10.89 -16.97 -32.95
C ASN A 40 12.05 -17.96 -32.84
N SER A 41 11.99 -18.87 -31.87
CA SER A 41 12.58 -20.20 -32.00
C SER A 41 11.61 -21.08 -32.79
N THR A 42 12.04 -21.48 -33.99
CA THR A 42 11.60 -22.68 -34.72
C THR A 42 10.10 -23.01 -34.69
N LEU A 43 9.33 -22.40 -35.59
CA LEU A 43 8.02 -22.93 -36.00
C LEU A 43 8.22 -23.86 -37.20
N PRO A 44 7.70 -25.11 -37.18
CA PRO A 44 7.87 -26.07 -38.28
C PRO A 44 7.08 -25.66 -39.52
N MET A 45 7.67 -25.92 -40.69
CA MET A 45 7.19 -25.60 -42.04
C MET A 45 5.82 -26.22 -42.44
N SER A 46 5.16 -26.94 -41.53
CA SER A 46 3.87 -27.62 -41.76
C SER A 46 2.63 -26.72 -41.56
N ILE A 47 2.78 -25.53 -40.97
CA ILE A 47 1.66 -24.60 -40.75
C ILE A 47 1.52 -23.59 -41.90
N ILE A 48 2.60 -23.31 -42.64
CA ILE A 48 2.55 -22.36 -43.77
C ILE A 48 1.79 -22.95 -44.98
N SER A 49 1.75 -24.27 -45.13
CA SER A 49 0.97 -24.93 -46.19
C SER A 49 -0.53 -25.00 -45.88
N SER A 50 -0.95 -24.91 -44.61
CA SER A 50 -2.38 -24.93 -44.23
C SER A 50 -3.04 -23.55 -44.26
N ILE A 51 -2.26 -22.47 -44.38
CA ILE A 51 -2.76 -21.09 -44.50
C ILE A 51 -3.07 -20.73 -45.97
N LYS A 52 -2.55 -21.47 -46.95
CA LYS A 52 -2.78 -21.18 -48.38
C LYS A 52 -4.06 -21.80 -48.97
N ASN A 53 -4.73 -22.69 -48.23
CA ASN A 53 -5.99 -23.35 -48.63
C ASN A 53 -7.09 -23.12 -47.58
N LYS A 54 -7.57 -21.88 -47.45
CA LYS A 54 -8.81 -21.60 -46.74
C LYS A 54 -9.70 -20.72 -47.60
N ASP A 55 -10.77 -21.33 -48.09
CA ASP A 55 -11.87 -20.69 -48.79
C ASP A 55 -12.35 -19.44 -48.02
N GLU A 56 -12.72 -18.39 -48.77
CA GLU A 56 -13.29 -17.16 -48.24
C GLU A 56 -14.41 -17.47 -47.24
N PRO A 57 -14.38 -16.94 -45.99
CA PRO A 57 -15.45 -17.19 -45.05
C PRO A 57 -16.77 -16.57 -45.55
N ASN A 58 -17.79 -17.41 -45.75
CA ASN A 58 -19.16 -17.03 -46.14
C ASN A 58 -19.63 -15.75 -45.41
N LYS A 59 -20.05 -14.71 -46.15
CA LYS A 59 -20.54 -13.41 -45.62
C LYS A 59 -21.57 -13.56 -44.49
N LEU A 60 -22.48 -14.54 -44.59
CA LEU A 60 -23.49 -14.88 -43.57
C LEU A 60 -22.88 -15.32 -42.23
N SER A 61 -21.72 -15.98 -42.25
CA SER A 61 -21.03 -16.42 -41.03
C SER A 61 -20.30 -15.27 -40.32
N ILE A 62 -19.84 -14.27 -41.09
CA ILE A 62 -19.21 -13.06 -40.57
C ILE A 62 -20.27 -12.16 -39.95
N GLU A 63 -21.43 -12.02 -40.59
CA GLU A 63 -22.56 -11.22 -40.10
C GLU A 63 -23.16 -11.82 -38.81
N ASN A 64 -23.34 -13.14 -38.75
CA ASN A 64 -23.76 -13.81 -37.51
C ASN A 64 -22.73 -13.68 -36.38
N ARG A 65 -21.42 -13.70 -36.67
CA ARG A 65 -20.37 -13.42 -35.66
C ARG A 65 -20.39 -11.96 -35.19
N ARG A 66 -20.68 -11.03 -36.09
CA ARG A 66 -20.83 -9.61 -35.74
C ARG A 66 -22.08 -9.40 -34.88
N LEU A 67 -23.19 -10.08 -35.19
CA LEU A 67 -24.43 -9.98 -34.41
C LEU A 67 -24.29 -10.60 -33.01
N THR A 68 -23.59 -11.73 -32.89
CA THR A 68 -23.30 -12.34 -31.59
C THR A 68 -22.30 -11.52 -30.78
N SER A 69 -21.29 -10.91 -31.41
CA SER A 69 -20.36 -10.02 -30.71
C SER A 69 -21.02 -8.72 -30.26
N THR A 70 -21.93 -8.14 -31.05
CA THR A 70 -22.71 -6.96 -30.62
C THR A 70 -23.65 -7.28 -29.47
N ASN A 71 -24.30 -8.45 -29.48
CA ASN A 71 -25.17 -8.89 -28.38
C ASN A 71 -24.36 -9.17 -27.10
N LEU A 72 -23.17 -9.75 -27.23
CA LEU A 72 -22.25 -9.97 -26.11
C LEU A 72 -21.76 -8.64 -25.52
N MET A 73 -21.32 -7.70 -26.36
CA MET A 73 -20.87 -6.38 -25.92
C MET A 73 -21.99 -5.58 -25.27
N ALA A 74 -23.22 -5.66 -25.79
CA ALA A 74 -24.40 -5.05 -25.19
C ALA A 74 -24.70 -5.63 -23.81
N ASP A 75 -24.56 -6.95 -23.64
CA ASP A 75 -24.76 -7.62 -22.36
C ASP A 75 -23.65 -7.29 -21.33
N VAL A 76 -22.39 -7.26 -21.75
CA VAL A 76 -21.26 -6.84 -20.91
C VAL A 76 -21.41 -5.38 -20.47
N SER A 77 -21.77 -4.48 -21.39
CA SER A 77 -22.03 -3.07 -21.08
C SER A 77 -23.18 -2.89 -20.09
N ARG A 78 -24.27 -3.66 -20.28
CA ARG A 78 -25.40 -3.71 -19.33
C ARG A 78 -24.95 -4.14 -17.93
N ARG A 79 -24.12 -5.17 -17.83
CA ARG A 79 -23.57 -5.67 -16.55
C ARG A 79 -22.64 -4.69 -15.87
N LEU A 80 -21.73 -4.06 -16.60
CA LEU A 80 -20.84 -3.02 -16.08
C LEU A 80 -21.65 -1.82 -15.55
N ARG A 81 -22.72 -1.44 -16.24
CA ARG A 81 -23.64 -0.39 -15.78
C ARG A 81 -24.36 -0.79 -14.49
N LEU A 82 -24.88 -2.02 -14.39
CA LEU A 82 -25.53 -2.52 -13.18
C LEU A 82 -24.56 -2.61 -11.99
N ARG A 83 -23.32 -3.04 -12.23
CA ARG A 83 -22.25 -3.07 -11.22
C ARG A 83 -21.96 -1.68 -10.68
N LYS A 84 -21.82 -0.68 -11.55
CA LYS A 84 -21.59 0.72 -11.17
C LYS A 84 -22.75 1.29 -10.35
N ILE A 85 -23.99 1.11 -10.81
CA ILE A 85 -25.19 1.61 -10.10
C ILE A 85 -25.32 0.95 -8.72
N THR A 86 -25.05 -0.35 -8.62
CA THR A 86 -25.13 -1.09 -7.36
C THR A 86 -24.04 -0.63 -6.39
N HIS A 87 -22.83 -0.43 -6.89
CA HIS A 87 -21.73 0.12 -6.11
C HIS A 87 -22.03 1.53 -5.59
N ASP A 88 -22.59 2.41 -6.43
CA ASP A 88 -23.00 3.76 -6.01
C ASP A 88 -24.08 3.73 -4.92
N ARG A 89 -25.01 2.76 -4.98
CA ARG A 89 -26.02 2.55 -3.92
C ARG A 89 -25.38 2.07 -2.62
N LEU A 90 -24.43 1.13 -2.68
CA LEU A 90 -23.68 0.67 -1.51
C LEU A 90 -22.95 1.82 -0.82
N CYS A 91 -22.30 2.70 -1.59
CA CYS A 91 -21.65 3.90 -1.05
C CYS A 91 -22.64 4.82 -0.32
N LYS A 92 -23.82 5.07 -0.91
CA LYS A 92 -24.85 5.92 -0.28
C LYS A 92 -25.36 5.33 1.04
N ILE A 93 -25.61 4.03 1.08
CA ILE A 93 -26.09 3.33 2.28
C ILE A 93 -25.01 3.34 3.36
N ASN A 94 -23.76 3.08 2.99
CA ASN A 94 -22.63 3.14 3.90
C ASN A 94 -22.45 4.53 4.54
N ASN A 95 -22.69 5.61 3.78
CA ASN A 95 -22.67 6.97 4.32
C ASN A 95 -23.77 7.19 5.38
N ILE A 96 -24.99 6.70 5.10
CA ILE A 96 -26.11 6.79 6.04
C ILE A 96 -25.84 5.95 7.30
N MET A 97 -25.30 4.74 7.14
CA MET A 97 -24.91 3.87 8.24
C MET A 97 -23.83 4.51 9.12
N CYS A 98 -22.80 5.10 8.53
CA CYS A 98 -21.76 5.80 9.26
C CYS A 98 -22.35 6.99 10.05
N PHE A 99 -23.21 7.78 9.42
CA PHE A 99 -23.89 8.90 10.08
C PHE A 99 -24.74 8.44 11.26
N LEU A 100 -25.59 7.43 11.10
CA LEU A 100 -26.42 6.89 12.17
C LEU A 100 -25.60 6.24 13.28
N GLY A 101 -24.52 5.53 12.93
CA GLY A 101 -23.59 4.94 13.89
C GLY A 101 -22.92 5.98 14.77
N LEU A 102 -22.40 7.06 14.15
CA LEU A 102 -21.79 8.19 14.86
C LEU A 102 -22.80 8.98 15.69
N PHE A 103 -24.00 9.20 15.16
CA PHE A 103 -25.08 9.88 15.86
C PHE A 103 -25.51 9.09 17.12
N GLY A 104 -25.59 7.76 17.03
CA GLY A 104 -25.86 6.91 18.20
C GLY A 104 -24.78 7.00 19.27
N VAL A 105 -23.49 7.01 18.89
CA VAL A 105 -22.37 7.20 19.83
C VAL A 105 -22.41 8.59 20.46
N LEU A 106 -22.70 9.64 19.69
CA LEU A 106 -22.84 11.00 20.19
C LEU A 106 -23.96 11.10 21.23
N LEU A 107 -25.14 10.54 20.93
CA LEU A 107 -26.27 10.52 21.87
C LEU A 107 -25.93 9.75 23.15
N MET A 108 -25.19 8.64 23.04
CA MET A 108 -24.71 7.91 24.21
C MET A 108 -23.73 8.73 25.06
N ILE A 109 -22.86 9.54 24.44
CA ILE A 109 -21.93 10.43 25.15
C ILE A 109 -22.75 11.48 25.92
N ILE A 110 -23.73 12.10 25.24
CA ILE A 110 -24.62 13.10 25.83
C ILE A 110 -25.42 12.50 27.00
N GLU A 111 -25.97 11.29 26.83
CA GLU A 111 -26.71 10.58 27.88
C GLU A 111 -25.86 10.40 29.13
N ASN A 112 -24.62 9.91 28.97
CA ASN A 112 -23.71 9.70 30.09
C ASN A 112 -23.28 11.02 30.76
N GLU A 113 -23.01 12.10 30.00
CA GLU A 113 -22.74 13.42 30.58
C GLU A 113 -23.94 13.94 31.40
N ILE A 114 -25.16 13.78 30.89
CA ILE A 114 -26.38 14.20 31.60
C ILE A 114 -26.56 13.41 32.89
N ASN A 115 -26.31 12.08 32.85
CA ASN A 115 -26.34 11.23 34.04
C ASN A 115 -25.30 11.67 35.10
N PHE A 116 -24.14 12.24 34.70
CA PHE A 116 -23.13 12.75 35.64
C PHE A 116 -23.49 14.10 36.27
N MET A 117 -24.19 14.99 35.56
CA MET A 117 -24.48 16.36 36.03
C MET A 117 -25.61 16.47 37.07
N ASN A 118 -26.26 15.36 37.40
CA ASN A 118 -27.17 15.20 38.54
C ASN A 118 -28.28 16.29 38.71
N VAL A 119 -28.80 16.89 37.62
CA VAL A 119 -29.90 17.89 37.62
C VAL A 119 -31.28 17.21 37.80
N TYR A 120 -32.17 17.81 38.60
CA TYR A 120 -33.32 17.21 39.31
C TYR A 120 -34.51 16.61 38.48
N GLU A 121 -34.49 16.52 37.14
CA GLU A 121 -35.56 15.89 36.31
C GLU A 121 -35.02 14.74 35.42
N LYS A 122 -34.45 13.70 36.03
CA LYS A 122 -33.51 12.76 35.36
C LYS A 122 -34.18 11.65 34.54
N ASP A 123 -35.32 11.13 35.01
CA ASP A 123 -35.82 9.86 34.51
C ASP A 123 -36.45 9.99 33.13
N ILE A 124 -37.16 11.09 32.87
CA ILE A 124 -37.87 11.30 31.60
C ILE A 124 -36.87 11.60 30.47
N ILE A 125 -35.91 12.50 30.71
CA ILE A 125 -34.92 12.90 29.70
C ILE A 125 -33.98 11.73 29.36
N SER A 126 -33.47 11.02 30.39
CA SER A 126 -32.62 9.84 30.19
C SER A 126 -33.37 8.75 29.42
N TRP A 127 -34.65 8.53 29.74
CA TRP A 127 -35.49 7.56 29.03
C TRP A 127 -35.72 7.95 27.56
N ILE A 128 -36.02 9.23 27.27
CA ILE A 128 -36.19 9.72 25.88
C ILE A 128 -34.91 9.51 25.09
N ILE A 129 -33.75 9.87 25.64
CA ILE A 129 -32.46 9.71 24.94
C ILE A 129 -32.17 8.23 24.68
N LYS A 130 -32.35 7.35 25.67
CA LYS A 130 -32.23 5.90 25.49
C LYS A 130 -33.18 5.34 24.42
N LEU A 131 -34.39 5.87 24.31
CA LEU A 131 -35.36 5.50 23.28
C LEU A 131 -34.96 5.99 21.88
N ILE A 132 -34.37 7.17 21.77
CA ILE A 132 -33.82 7.65 20.48
C ILE A 132 -32.61 6.77 20.09
N ILE A 133 -31.77 6.40 21.06
CA ILE A 133 -30.66 5.46 20.82
C ILE A 133 -31.21 4.13 20.31
N THR A 134 -32.23 3.51 20.93
CA THR A 134 -32.78 2.24 20.41
C THR A 134 -33.39 2.36 19.02
N ILE A 135 -34.10 3.44 18.71
CA ILE A 135 -34.69 3.64 17.39
C ILE A 135 -33.57 3.77 16.34
N THR A 136 -32.54 4.55 16.62
CA THR A 136 -31.40 4.73 15.71
C THR A 136 -30.62 3.44 15.50
N THR A 137 -30.51 2.56 16.52
CA THR A 137 -29.83 1.27 16.40
C THR A 137 -30.63 0.25 15.62
N VAL A 138 -31.95 0.21 15.79
CA VAL A 138 -32.83 -0.65 14.98
C VAL A 138 -32.74 -0.27 13.50
N ILE A 139 -32.80 1.03 13.19
CA ILE A 139 -32.63 1.54 11.81
C ILE A 139 -31.23 1.16 11.29
N LEU A 140 -30.18 1.34 12.09
CA LEU A 140 -28.82 0.97 11.72
C LEU A 140 -28.71 -0.53 11.39
N VAL A 141 -29.26 -1.41 12.23
CA VAL A 141 -29.23 -2.86 12.01
C VAL A 141 -30.00 -3.24 10.73
N CYS A 142 -31.16 -2.63 10.47
CA CYS A 142 -31.89 -2.83 9.22
C CYS A 142 -31.04 -2.42 8.00
N LEU A 143 -30.30 -1.30 8.10
CA LEU A 143 -29.40 -0.86 7.03
C LEU A 143 -28.19 -1.78 6.86
N VAL A 144 -27.63 -2.36 7.93
CA VAL A 144 -26.55 -3.38 7.84
C VAL A 144 -27.04 -4.60 7.04
N PHE A 145 -28.24 -5.11 7.34
CA PHE A 145 -28.82 -6.21 6.58
C PHE A 145 -29.05 -5.83 5.11
N TYR A 146 -29.55 -4.62 4.86
CA TYR A 146 -29.76 -4.12 3.50
C TYR A 146 -28.45 -3.94 2.71
N TYR A 147 -27.40 -3.46 3.38
CA TYR A 147 -26.05 -3.36 2.82
C TYR A 147 -25.56 -4.75 2.39
N HIS A 148 -25.63 -5.75 3.27
CA HIS A 148 -25.11 -7.10 2.97
C HIS A 148 -25.91 -7.78 1.86
N ARG A 149 -27.22 -7.53 1.78
CA ARG A 149 -28.02 -7.96 0.63
C ARG A 149 -27.50 -7.38 -0.69
N LEU A 150 -27.15 -6.09 -0.71
CA LEU A 150 -26.62 -5.45 -1.92
C LEU A 150 -25.19 -5.91 -2.25
N ASP A 151 -24.37 -6.20 -1.25
CA ASP A 151 -23.01 -6.72 -1.44
C ASP A 151 -23.05 -8.14 -2.03
N LEU A 152 -23.94 -9.00 -1.52
CA LEU A 152 -24.23 -10.31 -2.12
C LEU A 152 -24.78 -10.16 -3.54
N TYR A 153 -25.67 -9.19 -3.78
CA TYR A 153 -26.18 -8.91 -5.12
C TYR A 153 -25.07 -8.49 -6.11
N LEU A 154 -24.11 -7.67 -5.66
CA LEU A 154 -22.95 -7.28 -6.45
C LEU A 154 -22.06 -8.50 -6.78
N TYR A 155 -21.88 -9.39 -5.80
CA TYR A 155 -21.14 -10.63 -5.99
C TYR A 155 -21.81 -11.57 -7.01
N PHE A 156 -23.15 -11.67 -7.01
CA PHE A 156 -23.88 -12.44 -8.03
C PHE A 156 -23.73 -11.86 -9.43
N ILE A 157 -23.75 -10.53 -9.58
CA ILE A 157 -23.51 -9.88 -10.89
C ILE A 157 -22.11 -10.21 -11.43
N ASN A 158 -21.11 -10.32 -10.56
CA ASN A 158 -19.74 -10.62 -10.98
C ASN A 158 -19.52 -12.09 -11.37
N ASN A 159 -20.26 -13.02 -10.75
CA ASN A 159 -20.07 -14.46 -10.94
C ASN A 159 -21.14 -15.13 -11.81
N GLU A 160 -22.11 -14.39 -12.34
CA GLU A 160 -23.21 -14.91 -13.18
C GLU A 160 -24.03 -16.04 -12.52
N ILE A 161 -24.24 -15.96 -11.20
CA ILE A 161 -25.00 -16.97 -10.46
C ILE A 161 -26.46 -16.51 -10.32
N ASP A 162 -27.39 -17.27 -10.89
CA ASP A 162 -28.83 -16.95 -10.87
C ASP A 162 -29.51 -17.23 -9.51
N ASN A 163 -28.97 -18.15 -8.72
CA ASN A 163 -29.58 -18.61 -7.47
C ASN A 163 -28.78 -18.17 -6.23
N TRP A 164 -29.34 -17.21 -5.48
CA TRP A 164 -28.68 -16.62 -4.32
C TRP A 164 -28.41 -17.61 -3.17
N SER A 165 -29.23 -18.65 -3.04
CA SER A 165 -29.16 -19.63 -1.95
C SER A 165 -27.97 -20.60 -2.07
N ILE A 166 -27.39 -20.76 -3.26
CA ILE A 166 -26.41 -21.83 -3.53
C ILE A 166 -24.98 -21.44 -3.07
N ASP A 167 -24.69 -20.15 -2.89
CA ASP A 167 -23.33 -19.64 -2.58
C ASP A 167 -23.21 -18.95 -1.19
N LEU A 168 -24.23 -19.10 -0.34
CA LEU A 168 -24.21 -18.60 1.05
C LEU A 168 -23.42 -19.55 1.96
N THR A 169 -22.10 -19.47 1.87
CA THR A 169 -21.20 -20.26 2.73
C THR A 169 -21.15 -19.71 4.16
N ASN A 170 -20.99 -20.57 5.16
CA ASN A 170 -20.79 -20.19 6.58
C ASN A 170 -19.68 -19.14 6.79
N LYS A 171 -18.65 -19.16 5.93
CA LYS A 171 -17.55 -18.18 5.90
C LYS A 171 -18.02 -16.75 5.62
N LYS A 172 -19.09 -16.55 4.83
CA LYS A 172 -19.68 -15.23 4.54
C LYS A 172 -20.71 -14.83 5.60
N ILE A 173 -21.44 -15.79 6.14
CA ILE A 173 -22.51 -15.54 7.14
C ILE A 173 -21.94 -15.13 8.50
N PHE A 174 -20.84 -15.76 8.96
CA PHE A 174 -20.28 -15.48 10.28
C PHE A 174 -19.83 -14.01 10.45
N PRO A 175 -19.09 -13.39 9.50
CA PRO A 175 -18.78 -11.95 9.56
C PRO A 175 -20.02 -11.05 9.57
N ILE A 176 -21.07 -11.40 8.81
CA ILE A 176 -22.33 -10.64 8.77
C ILE A 176 -23.00 -10.67 10.14
N LEU A 177 -23.11 -11.85 10.77
CA LEU A 177 -23.68 -11.99 12.10
C LEU A 177 -22.87 -11.22 13.16
N PHE A 178 -21.55 -11.25 13.07
CA PHE A 178 -20.68 -10.50 13.96
C PHE A 178 -20.85 -8.98 13.80
N GLU A 179 -20.98 -8.49 12.56
CA GLU A 179 -21.25 -7.07 12.27
C GLU A 179 -22.59 -6.62 12.85
N VAL A 180 -23.64 -7.43 12.66
CA VAL A 180 -24.97 -7.20 13.24
C VAL A 180 -24.90 -7.20 14.77
N PHE A 181 -24.17 -8.13 15.37
CA PHE A 181 -23.98 -8.20 16.82
C PHE A 181 -23.33 -6.92 17.37
N ILE A 182 -22.27 -6.42 16.74
CA ILE A 182 -21.62 -5.15 17.15
C ILE A 182 -22.60 -3.97 17.03
N CYS A 183 -23.37 -3.89 15.93
CA CYS A 183 -24.36 -2.84 15.74
C CYS A 183 -25.55 -2.95 16.71
N PHE A 184 -25.88 -4.15 17.18
CA PHE A 184 -26.98 -4.38 18.11
C PHE A 184 -26.65 -3.98 19.54
N ILE A 185 -25.38 -3.96 19.96
CA ILE A 185 -25.01 -3.56 21.33
C ILE A 185 -25.27 -2.06 21.55
N HIS A 186 -26.15 -1.72 22.49
CA HIS A 186 -26.45 -0.36 22.97
C HIS A 186 -27.16 -0.41 24.34
N PRO A 187 -27.10 0.65 25.17
CA PRO A 187 -27.88 0.74 26.40
C PRO A 187 -29.36 0.80 26.04
N VAL A 188 -30.13 -0.19 26.50
CA VAL A 188 -31.56 -0.30 26.24
C VAL A 188 -32.32 0.40 27.37
N PRO A 189 -33.35 1.23 27.09
CA PRO A 189 -34.25 1.78 28.09
C PRO A 189 -34.94 0.62 28.81
N ARG A 190 -34.56 0.42 30.07
CA ARG A 190 -35.14 -0.64 30.90
C ARG A 190 -36.55 -0.22 31.32
N PHE A 191 -37.57 -0.94 30.85
CA PHE A 191 -38.99 -0.72 31.22
C PHE A 191 -39.44 -1.50 32.47
N PHE A 192 -38.70 -2.53 32.90
CA PHE A 192 -39.08 -3.39 34.01
C PHE A 192 -37.95 -3.52 35.04
N SER A 193 -38.27 -3.21 36.30
CA SER A 193 -37.45 -3.43 37.48
C SER A 193 -37.26 -4.93 37.73
N LEU A 194 -36.42 -5.60 36.94
CA LEU A 194 -35.91 -6.92 37.31
C LEU A 194 -34.86 -6.73 38.39
N ASN A 195 -35.32 -6.71 39.65
CA ASN A 195 -34.51 -6.86 40.84
C ASN A 195 -33.90 -8.26 40.82
N TRP A 196 -32.68 -8.39 40.32
CA TRP A 196 -31.90 -9.60 40.56
C TRP A 196 -31.17 -9.43 41.90
N SER A 197 -31.91 -9.62 42.99
CA SER A 197 -31.31 -9.77 44.31
C SER A 197 -30.68 -11.17 44.37
N LEU A 198 -29.35 -11.25 44.26
CA LEU A 198 -28.66 -12.44 44.73
C LEU A 198 -28.73 -12.42 46.26
N ARG A 199 -29.78 -13.05 46.80
CA ARG A 199 -30.00 -13.25 48.22
C ARG A 199 -28.86 -14.11 48.76
N HIS A 200 -27.92 -13.50 49.46
CA HIS A 200 -26.99 -14.22 50.32
C HIS A 200 -27.34 -13.93 51.77
N ASP A 201 -28.30 -14.70 52.29
CA ASP A 201 -28.56 -14.80 53.71
C ASP A 201 -27.75 -15.97 54.27
N ASN A 202 -26.93 -15.65 55.29
CA ASN A 202 -26.63 -16.42 56.51
C ASN A 202 -25.14 -16.67 56.76
N SER A 203 -24.50 -15.78 57.52
CA SER A 203 -23.94 -16.16 58.82
C SER A 203 -23.53 -14.92 59.63
N THR A 204 -24.29 -14.73 60.69
CA THR A 204 -24.04 -14.03 61.95
C THR A 204 -22.58 -13.71 62.35
N ILE A 205 -22.40 -12.45 62.79
CA ILE A 205 -21.62 -12.01 63.97
C ILE A 205 -20.13 -12.41 64.03
N PHE A 206 -19.22 -11.47 63.74
CA PHE A 206 -18.11 -11.12 64.66
C PHE A 206 -17.35 -9.84 64.22
N ASP A 207 -17.24 -8.91 65.18
CA ASP A 207 -16.27 -7.84 65.45
C ASP A 207 -15.58 -6.95 64.39
N SER A 208 -15.62 -5.67 64.78
CA SER A 208 -14.73 -4.55 64.50
C SER A 208 -13.24 -4.89 64.43
N SER A 209 -12.62 -4.68 63.27
CA SER A 209 -11.30 -4.01 63.15
C SER A 209 -10.97 -3.72 61.68
N LYS A 210 -10.27 -2.61 61.45
CA LYS A 210 -9.79 -2.11 60.16
C LYS A 210 -9.34 -3.21 59.20
N THR A 211 -10.14 -3.47 58.18
CA THR A 211 -9.65 -3.92 56.87
C THR A 211 -10.47 -3.19 55.80
N THR A 212 -9.78 -2.55 54.86
CA THR A 212 -10.32 -2.06 53.60
C THR A 212 -10.86 -3.24 52.80
N SER A 213 -12.07 -3.69 53.13
CA SER A 213 -12.83 -4.62 52.31
C SER A 213 -13.47 -3.83 51.18
N MET A 214 -12.84 -3.89 50.01
CA MET A 214 -13.41 -3.44 48.74
C MET A 214 -14.74 -4.19 48.53
N SER A 215 -15.84 -3.53 48.87
CA SER A 215 -17.16 -3.95 48.43
C SER A 215 -17.19 -3.90 46.90
N PRO A 216 -17.75 -4.91 46.21
CA PRO A 216 -17.91 -4.85 44.77
C PRO A 216 -18.93 -3.73 44.49
N SER A 217 -18.42 -2.57 44.07
CA SER A 217 -19.24 -1.49 43.57
C SER A 217 -19.99 -2.04 42.34
N HIS A 218 -21.30 -2.21 42.49
CA HIS A 218 -22.17 -2.61 41.39
C HIS A 218 -22.09 -1.54 40.29
N ILE A 219 -21.46 -1.90 39.18
CA ILE A 219 -21.44 -1.09 37.96
C ILE A 219 -22.69 -1.48 37.18
N ASP A 220 -23.49 -0.48 36.82
CA ASP A 220 -24.68 -0.70 36.02
C ASP A 220 -24.26 -1.26 34.65
N ILE A 221 -24.94 -2.31 34.18
CA ILE A 221 -24.63 -3.01 32.91
C ILE A 221 -24.63 -2.03 31.72
N ASP A 222 -25.43 -0.96 31.83
CA ASP A 222 -25.52 0.15 30.90
C ASP A 222 -24.15 0.82 30.63
N VAL A 223 -23.28 0.91 31.64
CA VAL A 223 -21.92 1.47 31.50
C VAL A 223 -21.05 0.60 30.59
N VAL A 224 -21.08 -0.72 30.78
CA VAL A 224 -20.32 -1.65 29.95
C VAL A 224 -20.86 -1.67 28.51
N LEU A 225 -22.18 -1.64 28.35
CA LEU A 225 -22.85 -1.52 27.04
C LEU A 225 -22.50 -0.20 26.34
N SER A 226 -22.36 0.90 27.09
CA SER A 226 -21.95 2.20 26.54
C SER A 226 -20.51 2.16 26.00
N LEU A 227 -19.59 1.51 26.70
CA LEU A 227 -18.20 1.33 26.23
C LEU A 227 -18.13 0.45 24.98
N LEU A 228 -18.92 -0.63 24.94
CA LEU A 228 -19.00 -1.50 23.76
C LEU A 228 -19.60 -0.79 22.53
N MET A 229 -20.36 0.29 22.71
CA MET A 229 -20.88 1.07 21.59
C MET A 229 -19.78 1.73 20.75
N PHE A 230 -18.62 2.03 21.35
CA PHE A 230 -17.46 2.54 20.60
C PHE A 230 -16.92 1.55 19.55
N ALA A 231 -17.26 0.26 19.65
CA ALA A 231 -16.92 -0.71 18.60
C ALA A 231 -17.46 -0.25 17.23
N ARG A 232 -18.57 0.50 17.19
CA ARG A 232 -19.17 1.05 15.96
C ARG A 232 -18.29 2.00 15.16
N PHE A 233 -17.18 2.49 15.72
CA PHE A 233 -16.19 3.25 14.94
C PHE A 233 -15.60 2.45 13.77
N TYR A 234 -15.75 1.12 13.72
CA TYR A 234 -15.44 0.34 12.52
C TYR A 234 -16.22 0.83 11.27
N LEU A 235 -17.41 1.42 11.44
CA LEU A 235 -18.19 2.01 10.34
C LEU A 235 -17.49 3.23 9.74
N VAL A 236 -16.75 3.99 10.56
CA VAL A 236 -15.92 5.10 10.07
C VAL A 236 -14.76 4.57 9.24
N CYS A 237 -14.10 3.50 9.71
CA CYS A 237 -13.06 2.81 8.94
C CYS A 237 -13.58 2.34 7.57
N ARG A 238 -14.78 1.77 7.52
CA ARG A 238 -15.45 1.39 6.28
C ARG A 238 -15.80 2.60 5.41
N PHE A 239 -16.29 3.69 5.99
CA PHE A 239 -16.53 4.94 5.28
C PHE A 239 -15.27 5.49 4.61
N ILE A 240 -14.14 5.50 5.32
CA ILE A 240 -12.84 5.91 4.77
C ILE A 240 -12.46 5.02 3.58
N LEU A 241 -12.68 3.70 3.70
CA LEU A 241 -12.41 2.75 2.61
C LEU A 241 -13.20 3.08 1.34
N PHE A 242 -14.51 3.33 1.46
CA PHE A 242 -15.35 3.65 0.30
C PHE A 242 -15.14 5.06 -0.27
N HIS A 243 -14.74 6.03 0.55
CA HIS A 243 -14.49 7.39 0.09
C HIS A 243 -13.07 7.61 -0.44
N SER A 244 -12.14 6.69 -0.13
CA SER A 244 -10.78 6.75 -0.66
C SER A 244 -10.80 6.71 -2.19
N SER A 245 -10.20 7.73 -2.81
CA SER A 245 -10.06 7.79 -4.28
C SER A 245 -9.37 6.55 -4.83
N LEU A 246 -8.44 5.98 -4.05
CA LEU A 246 -7.69 4.77 -4.40
C LEU A 246 -8.59 3.56 -4.68
N PHE A 247 -9.70 3.39 -3.94
CA PHE A 247 -10.64 2.29 -4.17
C PHE A 247 -11.63 2.55 -5.31
N ARG A 248 -11.87 3.82 -5.63
CA ARG A 248 -12.77 4.21 -6.71
C ARG A 248 -12.09 4.13 -8.08
N ASP A 249 -10.78 4.25 -8.12
CA ASP A 249 -10.01 4.23 -9.36
C ASP A 249 -9.97 2.82 -9.96
N VAL A 250 -10.61 2.67 -11.13
CA VAL A 250 -10.69 1.39 -11.87
C VAL A 250 -9.30 0.86 -12.19
N SER A 251 -8.36 1.74 -12.56
CA SER A 251 -6.98 1.37 -12.88
C SER A 251 -6.24 0.79 -11.68
N PHE A 252 -6.51 1.29 -10.47
CA PHE A 252 -5.92 0.76 -9.25
C PHE A 252 -6.51 -0.62 -8.94
N GLN A 253 -7.82 -0.77 -9.07
CA GLN A 253 -8.50 -2.05 -8.88
C GLN A 253 -8.02 -3.11 -9.88
N SER A 254 -7.81 -2.75 -11.14
CA SER A 254 -7.27 -3.68 -12.15
C SER A 254 -5.83 -4.07 -11.87
N LEU A 255 -4.99 -3.13 -11.43
CA LEU A 255 -3.59 -3.43 -11.08
C LEU A 255 -3.49 -4.37 -9.87
N GLY A 256 -4.38 -4.23 -8.87
CA GLY A 256 -4.44 -5.16 -7.76
C GLY A 256 -4.88 -6.55 -8.18
N TYR A 257 -5.86 -6.67 -9.08
CA TYR A 257 -6.29 -7.97 -9.60
C TYR A 257 -5.19 -8.66 -10.42
N LEU A 258 -4.46 -7.92 -11.27
CA LEU A 258 -3.35 -8.46 -12.06
C LEU A 258 -2.19 -8.97 -11.19
N ASN A 259 -1.95 -8.31 -10.05
CA ASN A 259 -0.92 -8.71 -9.10
C ASN A 259 -1.45 -9.65 -8.00
N GLU A 260 -2.69 -10.14 -8.13
CA GLU A 260 -3.36 -10.99 -7.12
C GLU A 260 -3.41 -10.39 -5.70
N VAL A 261 -3.32 -9.07 -5.60
CA VAL A 261 -3.42 -8.35 -4.33
C VAL A 261 -4.90 -8.08 -4.02
N SER A 262 -5.39 -8.72 -2.97
CA SER A 262 -6.74 -8.43 -2.46
C SER A 262 -6.81 -7.03 -1.87
N MET A 263 -7.72 -6.22 -2.39
CA MET A 263 -7.97 -4.84 -1.94
C MET A 263 -8.68 -4.84 -0.57
N ASN A 264 -7.91 -5.10 0.48
CA ASN A 264 -8.39 -5.15 1.85
C ASN A 264 -8.22 -3.81 2.56
N PHE A 265 -8.97 -3.60 3.64
CA PHE A 265 -8.81 -2.45 4.53
C PHE A 265 -7.38 -2.33 5.09
N PHE A 266 -6.75 -3.45 5.45
CA PHE A 266 -5.37 -3.44 5.94
C PHE A 266 -4.36 -2.99 4.88
N PHE A 267 -4.62 -3.27 3.61
CA PHE A 267 -3.80 -2.76 2.51
C PHE A 267 -3.96 -1.24 2.36
N LEU A 268 -5.19 -0.74 2.51
CA LEU A 268 -5.45 0.70 2.50
C LEU A 268 -4.76 1.45 3.64
N ILE A 269 -4.83 0.92 4.87
CA ILE A 269 -4.11 1.51 6.01
C ILE A 269 -2.62 1.56 5.72
N LYS A 270 -2.03 0.49 5.17
CA LYS A 270 -0.60 0.48 4.83
C LYS A 270 -0.25 1.59 3.83
N ILE A 271 -1.07 1.81 2.80
CA ILE A 271 -0.85 2.90 1.83
C ILE A 271 -0.95 4.27 2.50
N TYR A 272 -1.95 4.50 3.35
CA TYR A 272 -2.06 5.78 4.06
C TYR A 272 -0.91 6.02 5.04
N LEU A 273 -0.45 4.96 5.72
CA LEU A 273 0.67 5.03 6.65
C LEU A 273 2.00 5.26 5.90
N GLU A 274 2.15 4.74 4.68
CA GLU A 274 3.29 5.04 3.81
C GLU A 274 3.27 6.51 3.32
N GLN A 275 2.11 6.98 2.86
CA GLN A 275 2.02 8.29 2.20
C GLN A 275 2.02 9.46 3.20
N TRP A 276 1.33 9.34 4.33
CA TRP A 276 1.17 10.41 5.34
C TRP A 276 1.35 9.90 6.78
N PRO A 277 2.50 9.26 7.12
CA PRO A 277 2.67 8.54 8.39
C PRO A 277 2.41 9.40 9.63
N THR A 278 2.96 10.62 9.67
CA THR A 278 2.83 11.52 10.81
C THR A 278 1.40 12.00 11.02
N ARG A 279 0.67 12.32 9.95
CA ARG A 279 -0.71 12.78 10.04
C ARG A 279 -1.63 11.65 10.48
N CYS A 280 -1.44 10.46 9.92
CA CYS A 280 -2.21 9.27 10.32
C CYS A 280 -1.99 8.91 11.78
N LEU A 281 -0.73 8.92 12.25
CA LEU A 281 -0.40 8.62 13.64
C LEU A 281 -0.96 9.69 14.59
N LEU A 282 -0.85 10.98 14.25
CA LEU A 282 -1.40 12.07 15.06
C LEU A 282 -2.92 11.94 15.20
N LEU A 283 -3.64 11.68 14.09
CA LEU A 283 -5.08 11.48 14.12
C LEU A 283 -5.48 10.25 14.95
N PHE A 284 -4.74 9.14 14.83
CA PHE A 284 -4.97 7.93 15.61
C PHE A 284 -4.77 8.16 17.12
N CYS A 285 -3.67 8.80 17.52
CA CYS A 285 -3.40 9.12 18.92
C CYS A 285 -4.42 10.12 19.49
N GLY A 286 -4.81 11.16 18.73
CA GLY A 286 -5.85 12.10 19.15
C GLY A 286 -7.21 11.43 19.34
N PHE A 287 -7.57 10.50 18.46
CA PHE A 287 -8.80 9.70 18.58
C PHE A 287 -8.79 8.80 19.81
N LEU A 288 -7.68 8.08 20.07
CA LEU A 288 -7.50 7.28 21.28
C LEU A 288 -7.53 8.14 22.56
N PHE A 289 -6.97 9.35 22.52
CA PHE A 289 -7.02 10.31 23.62
C PHE A 289 -8.46 10.68 24.00
N CYS A 290 -9.26 11.07 23.01
CA CYS A 290 -10.66 11.43 23.25
C CYS A 290 -11.48 10.25 23.82
N ILE A 291 -11.36 9.06 23.21
CA ILE A 291 -12.13 7.88 23.65
C ILE A 291 -11.63 7.33 24.97
N GLY A 292 -10.32 7.25 25.16
CA GLY A 292 -9.71 6.71 26.38
C GLY A 292 -9.96 7.60 27.59
N SER A 293 -9.82 8.93 27.45
CA SER A 293 -10.16 9.88 28.52
C SER A 293 -11.64 9.78 28.91
N TRP A 294 -12.53 9.76 27.93
CA TRP A 294 -13.96 9.57 28.16
C TRP A 294 -14.27 8.22 28.85
N SER A 295 -13.68 7.13 28.36
CA SER A 295 -13.92 5.78 28.88
C SER A 295 -13.43 5.63 30.32
N LEU A 296 -12.29 6.21 30.67
CA LEU A 296 -11.76 6.23 32.04
C LEU A 296 -12.66 7.03 32.99
N ARG A 297 -13.19 8.18 32.53
CA ARG A 297 -14.14 8.98 33.31
C ARG A 297 -15.41 8.19 33.61
N VAL A 298 -15.98 7.56 32.58
CA VAL A 298 -17.21 6.77 32.69
C VAL A 298 -17.03 5.56 33.62
N CYS A 299 -15.96 4.78 33.46
CA CYS A 299 -15.69 3.62 34.32
C CYS A 299 -15.36 3.99 35.77
N SER A 300 -14.79 5.19 36.02
CA SER A 300 -14.38 5.61 37.37
C SER A 300 -15.53 6.20 38.18
N TYR A 301 -16.70 6.37 37.58
CA TYR A 301 -17.90 6.81 38.29
C TYR A 301 -18.38 5.75 39.27
N THR A 302 -18.56 6.14 40.53
CA THR A 302 -19.21 5.32 41.55
C THR A 302 -20.29 6.16 42.22
N LYS A 303 -21.45 5.56 42.53
CA LYS A 303 -22.62 6.26 43.11
C LYS A 303 -22.31 6.96 44.46
N THR A 304 -21.20 6.59 45.10
CA THR A 304 -20.76 7.07 46.42
C THR A 304 -19.64 8.11 46.38
N ALA A 305 -18.93 8.27 45.26
CA ALA A 305 -17.81 9.22 45.14
C ALA A 305 -18.10 10.29 44.08
N LYS A 306 -17.49 11.47 44.25
CA LYS A 306 -17.56 12.54 43.25
C LYS A 306 -17.01 12.02 41.91
N PRO A 307 -17.66 12.32 40.77
CA PRO A 307 -17.11 11.98 39.47
C PRO A 307 -15.77 12.68 39.27
N LEU A 308 -14.82 12.01 38.60
CA LEU A 308 -13.57 12.66 38.17
C LEU A 308 -13.91 13.83 37.24
N SER A 309 -13.19 14.95 37.41
CA SER A 309 -13.29 16.05 36.46
C SER A 309 -12.78 15.59 35.09
N ILE A 310 -13.21 16.28 34.02
CA ILE A 310 -12.78 15.93 32.67
C ILE A 310 -11.26 16.06 32.52
N LEU A 311 -10.66 17.05 33.19
CA LEU A 311 -9.22 17.29 33.20
C LEU A 311 -8.46 16.17 33.92
N ASP A 312 -8.97 15.67 35.05
CA ASP A 312 -8.38 14.55 35.78
C ASP A 312 -8.38 13.27 34.93
N SER A 313 -9.45 13.05 34.16
CA SER A 313 -9.54 11.89 33.25
C SER A 313 -8.59 12.00 32.05
N MET A 314 -8.38 13.21 31.53
CA MET A 314 -7.40 13.49 30.47
C MET A 314 -5.97 13.28 30.99
N TRP A 315 -5.67 13.76 32.20
CA TRP A 315 -4.39 13.55 32.86
C TRP A 315 -4.11 12.06 33.10
N LEU A 316 -5.08 11.34 33.68
CA LEU A 316 -4.97 9.90 33.91
C LEU A 316 -4.75 9.13 32.61
N PHE A 317 -5.43 9.52 31.52
CA PHE A 317 -5.19 8.94 30.20
C PHE A 317 -3.75 9.17 29.75
N ILE A 318 -3.24 10.41 29.80
CA ILE A 318 -1.88 10.74 29.33
C ILE A 318 -0.86 9.91 30.10
N VAL A 319 -0.92 9.93 31.43
CA VAL A 319 0.03 9.23 32.32
C VAL A 319 0.03 7.71 32.08
N THR A 320 -1.14 7.14 31.79
CA THR A 320 -1.30 5.70 31.50
C THR A 320 -0.83 5.36 30.08
N PHE A 321 -1.19 6.18 29.08
CA PHE A 321 -0.85 5.98 27.67
C PHE A 321 0.65 6.12 27.41
N THR A 322 1.32 7.07 28.09
CA THR A 322 2.78 7.22 28.03
C THR A 322 3.52 6.27 28.95
N THR A 323 2.82 5.36 29.64
CA THR A 323 3.38 4.37 30.57
C THR A 323 4.22 4.98 31.71
N ILE A 324 3.90 6.21 32.14
CA ILE A 324 4.60 6.88 33.24
C ILE A 324 4.08 6.36 34.59
N GLY A 325 2.76 6.36 34.78
CA GLY A 325 2.12 5.80 35.99
C GLY A 325 2.50 6.47 37.31
N TYR A 326 2.30 7.79 37.46
CA TYR A 326 2.61 8.49 38.72
C TYR A 326 1.87 7.96 39.96
N GLY A 327 0.66 7.42 39.78
CA GLY A 327 -0.13 6.83 40.87
C GLY A 327 -0.86 7.84 41.76
N ASP A 328 -0.94 9.10 41.32
CA ASP A 328 -1.72 10.17 41.94
C ASP A 328 -3.24 9.97 41.77
N LEU A 329 -3.65 9.48 40.59
CA LEU A 329 -5.02 9.07 40.30
C LEU A 329 -5.02 7.60 39.88
N ILE A 330 -5.88 6.79 40.50
CA ILE A 330 -5.94 5.34 40.24
C ILE A 330 -7.40 4.92 40.08
N PRO A 331 -7.78 4.19 39.01
CA PRO A 331 -9.13 3.65 38.89
C PRO A 331 -9.38 2.58 39.96
N SER A 332 -10.36 2.84 40.82
CA SER A 332 -10.76 1.91 41.88
C SER A 332 -11.65 0.77 41.36
N THR A 333 -12.38 0.99 40.26
CA THR A 333 -13.34 0.04 39.67
C THR A 333 -12.68 -1.00 38.77
N TYR A 334 -13.26 -2.21 38.69
CA TYR A 334 -12.79 -3.26 37.77
C TYR A 334 -12.84 -2.82 36.30
N CYS A 335 -13.93 -2.14 35.90
CA CYS A 335 -14.09 -1.53 34.58
C CYS A 335 -12.92 -0.57 34.26
N GLY A 336 -12.61 0.34 35.19
CA GLY A 336 -11.57 1.34 34.99
C GLY A 336 -10.18 0.72 34.92
N ARG A 337 -9.91 -0.33 35.70
CA ARG A 337 -8.66 -1.11 35.62
C ARG A 337 -8.52 -1.83 34.28
N SER A 338 -9.59 -2.44 33.76
CA SER A 338 -9.57 -3.09 32.44
C SER A 338 -9.32 -2.08 31.33
N VAL A 339 -9.99 -0.92 31.37
CA VAL A 339 -9.77 0.15 30.39
C VAL A 339 -8.36 0.73 30.48
N ALA A 340 -7.83 0.96 31.69
CA ALA A 340 -6.46 1.42 31.88
C ALA A 340 -5.43 0.42 31.35
N ALA A 341 -5.65 -0.90 31.53
CA ALA A 341 -4.79 -1.93 30.97
C ALA A 341 -4.79 -1.94 29.43
N ILE A 342 -5.96 -1.78 28.80
CA ILE A 342 -6.09 -1.67 27.34
C ILE A 342 -5.38 -0.41 26.84
N ILE A 343 -5.56 0.74 27.52
CA ILE A 343 -4.89 2.00 27.17
C ILE A 343 -3.38 1.83 27.25
N GLY A 344 -2.84 1.26 28.33
CA GLY A 344 -1.41 0.98 28.47
C GLY A 344 -0.86 0.11 27.34
N LEU A 345 -1.57 -0.98 26.99
CA LEU A 345 -1.18 -1.83 25.87
C LEU A 345 -1.18 -1.08 24.53
N THR A 346 -2.23 -0.30 24.25
CA THR A 346 -2.31 0.52 23.03
C THR A 346 -1.25 1.63 23.00
N GLY A 347 -0.88 2.17 24.16
CA GLY A 347 0.21 3.14 24.32
C GLY A 347 1.54 2.56 23.86
N VAL A 348 1.90 1.37 24.36
CA VAL A 348 3.13 0.66 23.93
C VAL A 348 3.12 0.34 22.43
N LEU A 349 1.98 -0.08 21.87
CA LEU A 349 1.86 -0.32 20.43
C LEU A 349 2.03 0.98 19.62
N SER A 350 1.48 2.09 20.10
CA SER A 350 1.59 3.39 19.44
C SER A 350 3.01 3.97 19.49
N THR A 351 3.74 3.79 20.60
CA THR A 351 5.13 4.23 20.70
C THR A 351 6.04 3.42 19.79
N ALA A 352 5.80 2.11 19.64
CA ALA A 352 6.51 1.28 18.66
C ALA A 352 6.29 1.78 17.22
N LEU A 353 5.05 2.06 16.83
CA LEU A 353 4.74 2.62 15.50
C LEU A 353 5.38 4.00 15.30
N LEU A 354 5.38 4.85 16.32
CA LEU A 354 6.03 6.16 16.27
C LEU A 354 7.53 6.02 16.02
N ILE A 355 8.22 5.12 16.72
CA ILE A 355 9.65 4.86 16.53
C ILE A 355 9.94 4.38 15.10
N SER A 356 9.12 3.47 14.55
CA SER A 356 9.28 3.01 13.17
C SER A 356 9.16 4.15 12.16
N VAL A 357 8.15 5.00 12.30
CA VAL A 357 7.95 6.17 11.43
C VAL A 357 9.09 7.18 11.57
N LEU A 358 9.54 7.45 12.80
CA LEU A 358 10.64 8.37 13.05
C LEU A 358 11.94 7.85 12.45
N ALA A 359 12.22 6.55 12.57
CA ALA A 359 13.40 5.93 11.99
C ALA A 359 13.43 6.09 10.46
N GLU A 360 12.29 5.94 9.79
CA GLU A 360 12.20 6.12 8.34
C GLU A 360 12.34 7.59 7.94
N LYS A 361 11.71 8.53 8.65
CA LYS A 361 11.82 9.97 8.36
C LYS A 361 13.20 10.55 8.66
N LEU A 362 13.96 9.92 9.55
CA LEU A 362 15.36 10.27 9.82
C LEU A 362 16.34 9.67 8.80
N GLN A 363 15.90 8.73 7.97
CA GLN A 363 16.76 8.22 6.89
C GLN A 363 16.90 9.28 5.79
N LEU A 364 18.15 9.61 5.48
CA LEU A 364 18.47 10.47 4.35
C LEU A 364 17.95 9.86 3.05
N THR A 365 17.34 10.70 2.22
CA THR A 365 16.96 10.30 0.86
C THR A 365 18.19 9.88 0.05
N ARG A 366 18.00 9.10 -1.02
CA ARG A 366 19.11 8.63 -1.86
C ARG A 366 19.93 9.80 -2.45
N SER A 367 19.25 10.87 -2.85
CA SER A 367 19.85 12.11 -3.32
C SER A 367 20.65 12.84 -2.24
N GLU A 368 20.11 12.97 -1.03
CA GLU A 368 20.82 13.64 0.07
C GLU A 368 22.04 12.83 0.50
N LYS A 369 21.91 11.49 0.57
CA LYS A 369 23.02 10.59 0.87
C LYS A 369 24.12 10.67 -0.18
N TYR A 370 23.76 10.79 -1.47
CA TYR A 370 24.72 11.01 -2.54
C TYR A 370 25.48 12.32 -2.35
N VAL A 371 24.77 13.43 -2.11
CA VAL A 371 25.39 14.75 -1.88
C VAL A 371 26.30 14.71 -0.65
N HIS A 372 25.85 14.11 0.46
CA HIS A 372 26.65 13.95 1.66
C HIS A 372 27.94 13.15 1.40
N ASN A 373 27.84 12.03 0.69
CA ASN A 373 29.02 11.23 0.35
C ASN A 373 29.98 11.96 -0.59
N PHE A 374 29.45 12.72 -1.55
CA PHE A 374 30.26 13.53 -2.45
C PHE A 374 31.05 14.61 -1.68
N VAL A 375 30.38 15.36 -0.80
CA VAL A 375 31.02 16.39 0.02
C VAL A 375 32.07 15.77 0.95
N SER A 376 31.74 14.66 1.63
CA SER A 376 32.68 13.96 2.51
C SER A 376 33.92 13.45 1.76
N ASN A 377 33.74 12.92 0.54
CA ASN A 377 34.86 12.53 -0.31
C ASN A 377 35.75 13.71 -0.71
N MET A 378 35.16 14.88 -0.99
CA MET A 378 35.90 16.10 -1.32
C MET A 378 36.70 16.60 -0.12
N GLU A 379 36.12 16.59 1.08
CA GLU A 379 36.80 16.98 2.33
C GLU A 379 37.96 16.04 2.65
N LEU A 380 37.75 14.72 2.61
CA LEU A 380 38.82 13.75 2.84
C LEU A 380 39.95 13.88 1.81
N ALA A 381 39.63 14.16 0.54
CA ALA A 381 40.64 14.40 -0.49
C ALA A 381 41.48 15.65 -0.18
N LYS A 382 40.84 16.74 0.29
CA LYS A 382 41.53 17.98 0.70
C LYS A 382 42.45 17.74 1.89
N GLU A 383 41.96 17.06 2.93
CA GLU A 383 42.76 16.71 4.10
C GLU A 383 43.92 15.80 3.73
N ARG A 384 43.68 14.79 2.89
CA ARG A 384 44.72 13.87 2.41
C ARG A 384 45.81 14.64 1.69
N ASN A 385 45.45 15.56 0.79
CA ASN A 385 46.41 16.38 0.05
C ASN A 385 47.23 17.28 0.99
N ASN A 386 46.60 17.92 1.98
CA ASN A 386 47.29 18.71 3.00
C ASN A 386 48.29 17.86 3.81
N GLN A 387 47.93 16.61 4.12
CA GLN A 387 48.78 15.72 4.89
C GLN A 387 49.91 15.13 4.06
N THR A 388 49.68 14.84 2.79
CA THR A 388 50.74 14.48 1.84
C THR A 388 51.72 15.63 1.64
N ALA A 389 51.26 16.88 1.60
CA ALA A 389 52.14 18.05 1.60
C ALA A 389 53.01 18.11 2.87
N ASN A 390 52.45 17.80 4.05
CA ASN A 390 53.22 17.69 5.30
C ASN A 390 54.24 16.54 5.26
N VAL A 391 53.89 15.38 4.67
CA VAL A 391 54.83 14.26 4.48
C VAL A 391 56.02 14.71 3.65
N ILE A 392 55.78 15.37 2.51
CA ILE A 392 56.85 15.88 1.63
C ILE A 392 57.70 16.91 2.38
N LYS A 393 57.08 17.87 3.07
CA LYS A 393 57.75 18.90 3.87
C LYS A 393 58.69 18.31 4.91
N PHE A 394 58.22 17.32 5.69
CA PHE A 394 59.05 16.70 6.72
C PHE A 394 60.09 15.75 6.13
N ALA A 395 59.81 15.07 5.01
CA ALA A 395 60.77 14.21 4.33
C ALA A 395 61.97 15.01 3.79
N ILE A 396 61.72 16.15 3.12
CA ILE A 396 62.77 17.04 2.64
C ILE A 396 63.58 17.62 3.82
N LYS A 397 62.89 18.09 4.87
CA LYS A 397 63.57 18.61 6.07
C LYS A 397 64.43 17.54 6.74
N LEU A 398 63.96 16.29 6.80
CA LEU A 398 64.71 15.16 7.35
C LEU A 398 65.94 14.84 6.50
N TRP A 399 65.81 14.83 5.16
CA TRP A 399 66.91 14.64 4.23
C TRP A 399 67.99 15.73 4.38
N TYR A 400 67.60 17.00 4.46
CA TYR A 400 68.51 18.12 4.66
C TYR A 400 69.28 18.01 6.01
N LEU A 401 68.58 17.68 7.10
CA LEU A 401 69.20 17.47 8.42
C LEU A 401 70.18 16.30 8.43
N LYS A 402 69.91 15.25 7.63
CA LYS A 402 70.81 14.11 7.44
C LYS A 402 72.08 14.53 6.70
N GLN A 403 71.96 15.33 5.64
CA GLN A 403 73.09 15.81 4.83
C GLN A 403 74.04 16.73 5.65
N THR A 404 73.49 17.50 6.59
CA THR A 404 74.27 18.39 7.47
C THR A 404 74.89 17.68 8.70
N HIS A 405 74.89 16.33 8.74
CA HIS A 405 75.39 15.51 9.85
C HIS A 405 74.77 15.81 11.24
N ARG A 406 73.57 16.41 11.31
CA ARG A 406 72.85 16.72 12.57
C ARG A 406 71.95 15.58 13.06
N SER A 407 72.33 14.33 12.82
CA SER A 407 71.48 13.15 13.04
C SER A 407 71.10 12.92 14.51
N THR A 408 71.87 13.41 15.47
CA THR A 408 71.62 13.26 16.93
C THR A 408 70.86 14.46 17.53
N SER A 409 70.53 15.48 16.73
CA SER A 409 69.83 16.66 17.21
C SER A 409 68.40 16.33 17.67
N THR A 410 67.94 16.99 18.74
CA THR A 410 66.53 16.89 19.16
C THR A 410 65.56 17.34 18.06
N GLU A 411 66.00 18.20 17.14
CA GLU A 411 65.22 18.61 15.98
C GLU A 411 65.01 17.47 14.98
N TYR A 412 66.03 16.64 14.75
CA TYR A 412 65.94 15.46 13.87
C TYR A 412 64.85 14.52 14.36
N ILE A 413 64.90 14.12 15.64
CA ILE A 413 63.93 13.22 16.27
C ILE A 413 62.51 13.82 16.23
N LYS A 414 62.37 15.13 16.48
CA LYS A 414 61.08 15.83 16.38
C LYS A 414 60.53 15.79 14.95
N THR A 415 61.37 16.01 13.93
CA THR A 415 60.95 15.96 12.52
C THR A 415 60.59 14.56 12.06
N GLU A 416 61.35 13.54 12.49
CA GLU A 416 61.08 12.14 12.19
C GLU A 416 59.74 11.68 12.80
N ARG A 417 59.48 12.03 14.06
CA ARG A 417 58.17 11.77 14.70
C ARG A 417 57.02 12.44 13.96
N LYS A 418 57.21 13.69 13.52
CA LYS A 418 56.20 14.42 12.73
C LYS A 418 55.97 13.77 11.36
N LEU A 419 57.03 13.32 10.68
CA LEU A 419 56.96 12.59 9.42
C LEU A 419 56.15 11.30 9.59
N ILE A 420 56.54 10.43 10.53
CA ILE A 420 55.84 9.17 10.79
C ILE A 420 54.37 9.41 11.12
N ARG A 421 54.06 10.43 11.93
CA ARG A 421 52.68 10.82 12.24
C ARG A 421 51.90 11.23 10.98
N SER A 422 52.49 12.05 10.10
CA SER A 422 51.84 12.47 8.85
C SER A 422 51.62 11.31 7.87
N ILE A 423 52.57 10.36 7.78
CA ILE A 423 52.42 9.15 6.95
C ILE A 423 51.27 8.27 7.45
N ARG A 424 51.21 8.01 8.76
CA ARG A 424 50.13 7.21 9.36
C ARG A 424 48.77 7.87 9.13
N PHE A 425 48.69 9.18 9.33
CA PHE A 425 47.46 9.94 9.15
C PHE A 425 47.00 9.97 7.69
N SER A 426 47.92 10.19 6.73
CA SER A 426 47.60 10.11 5.29
C SER A 426 47.09 8.72 4.87
N ARG A 427 47.68 7.64 5.41
CA ARG A 427 47.18 6.26 5.17
C ARG A 427 45.79 6.04 5.75
N LYS A 428 45.53 6.56 6.96
CA LYS A 428 44.21 6.50 7.60
C LYS A 428 43.14 7.20 6.74
N LEU A 429 43.42 8.42 6.29
CA LEU A 429 42.53 9.17 5.39
C LEU A 429 42.28 8.44 4.07
N LYS A 430 43.31 7.81 3.49
CA LYS A 430 43.15 6.98 2.27
C LYS A 430 42.21 5.79 2.51
N GLN A 431 42.32 5.14 3.66
CA GLN A 431 41.45 4.01 4.02
C GLN A 431 40.00 4.46 4.24
N GLU A 432 39.78 5.61 4.91
CA GLU A 432 38.45 6.19 5.09
C GLU A 432 37.81 6.59 3.76
N GLN A 433 38.60 7.20 2.85
CA GLN A 433 38.16 7.52 1.50
C GLN A 433 37.75 6.25 0.71
N GLY A 434 38.51 5.16 0.83
CA GLY A 434 38.17 3.88 0.21
C GLY A 434 36.81 3.35 0.67
N LYS A 435 36.56 3.35 1.99
CA LYS A 435 35.27 2.90 2.56
C LYS A 435 34.07 3.71 2.06
N LEU A 436 34.24 5.03 1.86
CA LEU A 436 33.16 5.87 1.32
C LEU A 436 32.86 5.55 -0.14
N ILE A 437 33.90 5.30 -0.94
CA ILE A 437 33.79 4.92 -2.34
C ILE A 437 33.09 3.57 -2.46
N ASP A 438 33.50 2.56 -1.68
CA ASP A 438 32.88 1.22 -1.66
C ASP A 438 31.37 1.30 -1.34
N ASN A 439 30.98 2.18 -0.41
CA ASN A 439 29.57 2.41 -0.06
C ASN A 439 28.76 3.12 -1.17
N CYS A 440 29.42 3.85 -2.08
CA CYS A 440 28.78 4.53 -3.21
C CYS A 440 28.67 3.64 -4.45
N ILE A 441 29.66 2.73 -4.63
CA ILE A 441 29.80 1.91 -5.84
C ILE A 441 28.56 1.07 -6.09
N GLY A 442 27.94 0.45 -5.08
CA GLY A 442 26.84 -0.51 -5.32
C GLY A 442 25.63 0.00 -6.12
N LEU A 443 25.34 1.30 -6.16
CA LEU A 443 24.23 1.87 -6.95
C LEU A 443 24.69 2.36 -8.33
N GLN A 444 25.87 2.99 -8.38
CA GLN A 444 26.45 3.49 -9.63
C GLN A 444 26.91 2.32 -10.51
N GLU A 445 27.43 1.26 -9.90
CA GLU A 445 27.87 0.03 -10.55
C GLU A 445 26.71 -0.69 -11.23
N ILE A 446 25.51 -0.74 -10.61
CA ILE A 446 24.30 -1.29 -11.27
C ILE A 446 23.94 -0.48 -12.51
N ILE A 447 23.97 0.85 -12.43
CA ILE A 447 23.64 1.72 -13.56
C ILE A 447 24.69 1.57 -14.67
N THR A 448 25.98 1.49 -14.32
CA THR A 448 27.05 1.28 -15.31
C THR A 448 26.98 -0.11 -15.91
N ILE A 449 26.69 -1.15 -15.13
CA ILE A 449 26.47 -2.51 -15.62
C ILE A 449 25.29 -2.52 -16.58
N GLN A 450 24.15 -1.91 -16.23
CA GLN A 450 22.99 -1.83 -17.12
C GLN A 450 23.31 -1.08 -18.43
N ARG A 451 24.15 -0.05 -18.35
CA ARG A 451 24.57 0.70 -19.54
C ARG A 451 25.49 -0.13 -20.42
N GLU A 452 26.43 -0.83 -19.81
CA GLU A 452 27.40 -1.69 -20.49
C GLU A 452 26.72 -2.94 -21.10
N THR A 453 25.72 -3.51 -20.43
CA THR A 453 24.91 -4.60 -20.98
C THR A 453 24.11 -4.12 -22.18
N ASN A 454 23.47 -2.94 -22.09
CA ASN A 454 22.73 -2.36 -23.22
C ASN A 454 23.65 -2.09 -24.42
N SER A 455 24.84 -1.52 -24.20
CA SER A 455 25.78 -1.29 -25.31
C SER A 455 26.28 -2.59 -25.93
N LYS A 456 26.54 -3.63 -25.11
CA LYS A 456 26.91 -4.96 -25.63
C LYS A 456 25.77 -5.63 -26.41
N ILE A 457 24.52 -5.40 -26.01
CA ILE A 457 23.35 -5.89 -26.75
C ILE A 457 23.26 -5.21 -28.11
N GLU A 458 23.49 -3.89 -28.17
CA GLU A 458 23.54 -3.15 -29.44
C GLU A 458 24.69 -3.66 -30.34
N GLU A 459 25.89 -3.83 -29.80
CA GLU A 459 27.04 -4.37 -30.54
C GLU A 459 26.77 -5.79 -31.06
N ASN A 460 26.17 -6.66 -30.23
CA ASN A 460 25.79 -8.00 -30.66
C ASN A 460 24.70 -7.98 -31.73
N ALA A 461 23.74 -7.05 -31.67
CA ALA A 461 22.72 -6.89 -32.69
C ALA A 461 23.33 -6.47 -34.03
N GLU A 462 24.30 -5.55 -34.02
CA GLU A 462 25.04 -5.15 -35.22
C GLU A 462 25.82 -6.34 -35.82
N GLN A 463 26.51 -7.13 -34.97
CA GLN A 463 27.22 -8.32 -35.42
C GLN A 463 26.28 -9.37 -36.04
N LEU A 464 25.08 -9.57 -35.46
CA LEU A 464 24.07 -10.47 -36.02
C LEU A 464 23.57 -10.00 -37.40
N ILE A 465 23.40 -8.69 -37.60
CA ILE A 465 23.03 -8.12 -38.91
C ILE A 465 24.15 -8.38 -39.93
N ILE A 466 25.41 -8.13 -39.56
CA ILE A 466 26.56 -8.38 -40.44
C ILE A 466 26.66 -9.87 -40.80
N MET A 467 26.51 -10.76 -39.81
CA MET A 467 26.52 -12.20 -40.02
C MET A 467 25.39 -12.64 -40.95
N LYS A 468 24.20 -12.07 -40.80
CA LYS A 468 23.06 -12.33 -41.70
C LYS A 468 23.36 -11.91 -43.14
N LEU A 469 23.93 -10.72 -43.35
CA LEU A 469 24.34 -10.26 -44.68
C LEU A 469 25.39 -11.20 -45.32
N GLN A 470 26.31 -11.74 -44.52
CA GLN A 470 27.27 -12.72 -45.00
C GLN A 470 26.59 -14.04 -45.40
N VAL A 471 25.61 -14.51 -44.63
CA VAL A 471 24.81 -15.69 -44.97
C VAL A 471 24.02 -15.47 -46.25
N ASP A 472 23.34 -14.33 -46.39
CA ASP A 472 22.58 -13.99 -47.61
C ASP A 472 23.51 -13.99 -48.85
N LYS A 473 24.73 -13.46 -48.70
CA LYS A 473 25.75 -13.49 -49.77
C LYS A 473 26.24 -14.91 -50.09
N ILE A 474 26.34 -15.78 -49.09
CA ILE A 474 26.68 -17.20 -49.29
C ILE A 474 25.54 -17.90 -50.03
N ASP A 475 24.29 -17.63 -49.68
CA ASP A 475 23.12 -18.19 -50.35
C ASP A 475 23.07 -17.76 -51.83
N GLU A 476 23.33 -16.48 -52.13
CA GLU A 476 23.46 -16.01 -53.53
C GLU A 476 24.58 -16.76 -54.28
N ASN A 477 25.72 -16.97 -53.64
CA ASN A 477 26.82 -17.74 -54.24
C ASN A 477 26.42 -19.20 -54.48
N PHE A 478 25.69 -19.83 -53.56
CA PHE A 478 25.17 -21.19 -53.74
C PHE A 478 24.18 -21.29 -54.89
N VAL A 479 23.28 -20.31 -55.04
CA VAL A 479 22.35 -20.23 -56.16
C VAL A 479 23.11 -20.13 -57.49
N ASN A 480 24.14 -19.28 -57.55
CA ASN A 480 24.99 -19.16 -58.73
C ASN A 480 25.72 -20.46 -59.06
N ILE A 481 26.32 -21.12 -58.05
CA ILE A 481 26.97 -22.43 -58.23
C ILE A 481 25.97 -23.46 -58.76
N ASN A 482 24.77 -23.52 -58.20
CA ASN A 482 23.73 -24.45 -58.65
C ASN A 482 23.34 -24.19 -60.11
N HIS A 483 23.18 -22.92 -60.52
CA HIS A 483 22.94 -22.55 -61.91
C HIS A 483 24.08 -23.01 -62.84
N THR A 484 25.34 -22.86 -62.44
CA THR A 484 26.48 -23.35 -63.24
C THR A 484 26.48 -24.87 -63.35
N MET A 485 26.20 -25.61 -62.27
CA MET A 485 26.08 -27.08 -62.31
C MET A 485 24.96 -27.56 -63.24
N ILE A 486 23.80 -26.90 -63.21
CA ILE A 486 22.70 -27.20 -64.14
C ILE A 486 23.13 -26.92 -65.59
N SER A 487 23.87 -25.84 -65.84
CA SER A 487 24.38 -25.54 -67.19
C SER A 487 25.38 -26.59 -67.69
N ILE A 488 26.30 -27.03 -66.82
CA ILE A 488 27.26 -28.10 -67.10
C ILE A 488 26.53 -29.42 -67.39
N GLN A 489 25.53 -29.78 -66.57
CA GLN A 489 24.74 -30.98 -66.78
C GLN A 489 23.95 -30.94 -68.09
N LYS A 490 23.42 -29.78 -68.49
CA LYS A 490 22.79 -29.60 -69.82
C LYS A 490 23.81 -29.80 -70.94
N THR A 491 25.02 -29.23 -70.84
CA THR A 491 26.07 -29.43 -71.86
C THR A 491 26.53 -30.88 -71.95
N LEU A 492 26.67 -31.58 -70.83
CA LEU A 492 26.99 -33.01 -70.80
C LEU A 492 25.89 -33.86 -71.44
N ASN A 493 24.62 -33.56 -71.16
CA ASN A 493 23.51 -34.25 -71.81
C ASN A 493 23.48 -33.99 -73.32
N LEU A 494 23.78 -32.77 -73.77
CA LEU A 494 23.91 -32.47 -75.20
C LEU A 494 25.07 -33.21 -75.86
N LEU A 495 26.22 -33.33 -75.18
CA LEU A 495 27.36 -34.14 -75.65
C LEU A 495 27.01 -35.63 -75.71
N LEU A 496 26.33 -36.17 -74.70
CA LEU A 496 25.84 -37.56 -74.70
C LEU A 496 24.86 -37.84 -75.83
N ILE A 497 23.96 -36.89 -76.14
CA ILE A 497 23.06 -36.97 -77.30
C ILE A 497 23.86 -36.92 -78.60
N GLY A 498 24.85 -36.03 -78.72
CA GLY A 498 25.75 -35.96 -79.89
C GLY A 498 26.52 -37.25 -80.13
N MET A 499 27.12 -37.83 -79.08
CA MET A 499 27.81 -39.12 -79.15
C MET A 499 26.86 -40.28 -79.49
N SER A 500 25.60 -40.23 -79.03
CA SER A 500 24.57 -41.21 -79.40
C SER A 500 24.12 -41.07 -80.87
N GLN A 501 24.23 -39.90 -81.48
CA GLN A 501 23.97 -39.72 -82.91
C GLN A 501 25.14 -40.17 -83.78
N GLU A 502 26.38 -39.94 -83.37
CA GLU A 502 27.56 -40.49 -84.06
C GLU A 502 27.57 -42.03 -84.04
N LYS A 503 27.14 -42.64 -82.94
CA LYS A 503 27.03 -44.11 -82.83
C LYS A 503 25.90 -44.74 -83.65
N LYS A 504 25.00 -43.94 -84.23
CA LYS A 504 23.96 -44.39 -85.17
C LYS A 504 24.35 -44.18 -86.64
N ASN A 505 25.41 -43.43 -86.90
CA ASN A 505 25.94 -43.17 -88.25
C ASN A 505 27.15 -44.08 -88.61
N PHE A 506 27.55 -44.96 -87.69
CA PHE A 506 28.34 -46.17 -87.93
C PHE A 506 27.44 -47.39 -87.76
#